data_AF-A0A812KUK3-F1
#
_entry.id   AF-A0A812KUK3-F1
#
_cell.length_a   1.000
_cell.length_b   1.000
_cell.length_c   1.000
_cell.angle_alpha   90.00
_cell.angle_beta   90.00
_cell.angle_gamma   90.00
#
_symmetry.space_group_name_H-M   'P 1'
#
loop_
_entity.id
_entity.type
_entity.pdbx_description
1 polymer ?
#
loop_
_entity_poly.entity_id
_entity_poly.type
_entity_poly.pdbx_seq_one_letter_code
_entity_poly.pdbx_strand_id
1 'polypeptide(L)'
;MPALGLGEEPIPLWWTSDFINSSPEGTDPKDEKWIVGEFNCSCVGVSKCLPAYCKEDTPNACYNDIPKKDMMEVKRVGDLIGKKGMEVLVSAAKKRSKPAEAGQSFSDGPIDVSALKKVVKDDLGLLPQPKQPRYNTCLAGIYVRSQPGGGTDKSANGHRYDSMAFANGIIQAGMSCQLINYVHEEHDKFFDVVKNFDAIIVRCNPGQIKADGGDQGKFDNGMREMRKKGIQVWPAPDVMEFMGAKDALCKIASLNIGLEDTLAYYDPAIFAAGFKKTMAFQPRVIKQNRGSSGEGIWIIKLKSGNYCKTYGERSCEDSEVLDLMEANDNHSEEHTVAEFIEFCVSGRTAKSGEWTSKGVGKYLEGGKEAGGQLVDQRFCPRIVEGELRYNMVADTLVGIIHKKPKEGGISAVGGTGSVYTFYGPKEKKFASLTKSFLTDDLSKIMPCLGLESEPIPLWWTSDFINSSPPGTDAKDEKWIVGEFNCSCVGISKCLPACVTDDAPSASYSDIGKKDMTEVKKIGSLLGRKAIGVLNKTTTKVRPSRAAESLKQILKSVNLDGKEDLVTQLLAWKKS
;
A
#
# COMPACT_ATOMS: atom_id res chain seq x y z
N MET A 1 -27.14 17.26 -11.91
CA MET A 1 -27.70 18.50 -11.30
C MET A 1 -29.17 18.29 -10.91
N PRO A 2 -29.46 17.59 -9.79
CA PRO A 2 -30.81 17.11 -9.47
C PRO A 2 -31.86 18.20 -9.26
N ALA A 3 -31.49 19.33 -8.63
CA ALA A 3 -32.40 20.46 -8.39
C ALA A 3 -32.91 21.13 -9.68
N LEU A 4 -32.23 20.92 -10.82
CA LEU A 4 -32.61 21.43 -12.14
C LEU A 4 -33.27 20.35 -13.02
N GLY A 5 -33.62 19.18 -12.46
CA GLY A 5 -34.13 18.04 -13.24
C GLY A 5 -33.07 17.33 -14.10
N LEU A 6 -31.84 17.83 -14.12
CA LEU A 6 -30.72 17.31 -14.92
C LEU A 6 -29.84 16.36 -14.09
N GLY A 7 -30.44 15.45 -13.33
CA GLY A 7 -29.75 14.57 -12.38
C GLY A 7 -28.61 13.76 -13.00
N GLU A 8 -28.83 13.27 -14.24
CA GLU A 8 -27.92 12.39 -14.98
C GLU A 8 -26.89 13.14 -15.84
N GLU A 9 -27.10 14.44 -16.10
CA GLU A 9 -26.17 15.24 -16.89
C GLU A 9 -24.96 15.68 -16.03
N PRO A 10 -23.72 15.59 -16.57
CA PRO A 10 -22.55 16.12 -15.91
C PRO A 10 -22.66 17.65 -15.79
N ILE A 11 -22.03 18.21 -14.76
CA ILE A 11 -21.87 19.66 -14.63
C ILE A 11 -21.02 20.15 -15.84
N PRO A 12 -21.38 21.28 -16.48
CA PRO A 12 -20.57 21.87 -17.54
C PRO A 12 -19.11 22.04 -17.11
N LEU A 13 -18.16 21.80 -18.03
CA LEU A 13 -16.72 21.91 -17.73
C LEU A 13 -16.30 23.34 -17.37
N TRP A 14 -17.04 24.32 -17.86
CA TRP A 14 -16.84 25.74 -17.61
C TRP A 14 -18.22 26.41 -17.52
N TRP A 15 -18.44 27.13 -16.41
CA TRP A 15 -19.67 27.84 -16.12
C TRP A 15 -19.38 28.93 -15.09
N THR A 16 -20.21 29.97 -15.06
CA THR A 16 -20.15 31.06 -14.10
C THR A 16 -21.46 31.17 -13.33
N SER A 17 -21.39 31.78 -12.15
CA SER A 17 -22.56 32.13 -11.37
C SER A 17 -22.36 33.51 -10.81
N ASP A 18 -23.32 34.39 -11.06
CA ASP A 18 -23.30 35.75 -10.55
C ASP A 18 -24.11 35.81 -9.28
N PHE A 19 -23.48 36.28 -8.20
CA PHE A 19 -24.11 36.40 -6.89
C PHE A 19 -24.52 37.84 -6.64
N ILE A 20 -25.74 38.01 -6.14
CA ILE A 20 -26.32 39.29 -5.76
C ILE A 20 -26.44 39.31 -4.24
N ASN A 21 -25.92 40.35 -3.60
CA ASN A 21 -26.14 40.56 -2.18
C ASN A 21 -27.62 40.92 -1.96
N SER A 22 -28.32 40.06 -1.21
CA SER A 22 -29.74 40.22 -0.89
C SER A 22 -29.97 40.86 0.48
N SER A 23 -28.90 41.16 1.22
CA SER A 23 -28.98 41.78 2.53
C SER A 23 -29.23 43.29 2.42
N PRO A 24 -29.91 43.91 3.41
CA PRO A 24 -30.04 45.36 3.50
C PRO A 24 -28.68 46.07 3.54
N GLU A 25 -28.64 47.29 3.02
CA GLU A 25 -27.44 48.14 3.07
C GLU A 25 -26.99 48.38 4.52
N GLY A 26 -25.69 48.24 4.77
CA GLY A 26 -25.10 48.36 6.11
C GLY A 26 -25.08 47.06 6.94
N THR A 27 -25.53 45.93 6.37
CA THR A 27 -25.34 44.61 7.01
C THR A 27 -23.85 44.30 7.15
N ASP A 28 -23.43 43.75 8.30
CA ASP A 28 -22.05 43.31 8.53
C ASP A 28 -21.68 42.23 7.48
N PRO A 29 -20.53 42.32 6.79
CA PRO A 29 -20.11 41.37 5.75
C PRO A 29 -20.19 39.89 6.16
N LYS A 30 -20.01 39.55 7.44
CA LYS A 30 -20.10 38.16 7.91
C LYS A 30 -21.54 37.63 7.94
N ASP A 31 -22.52 38.54 8.00
CA ASP A 31 -23.96 38.27 8.09
C ASP A 31 -24.67 38.52 6.74
N GLU A 32 -23.93 38.92 5.70
CA GLU A 32 -24.46 39.10 4.36
C GLU A 32 -24.97 37.80 3.74
N LYS A 33 -26.12 37.87 3.08
CA LYS A 33 -26.72 36.77 2.35
C LYS A 33 -26.60 37.03 0.86
N TRP A 34 -25.83 36.18 0.20
CA TRP A 34 -25.65 36.20 -1.25
C TRP A 34 -26.53 35.15 -1.91
N ILE A 35 -27.31 35.56 -2.92
CA ILE A 35 -28.16 34.68 -3.73
C ILE A 35 -27.60 34.60 -5.15
N VAL A 36 -27.85 33.48 -5.84
CA VAL A 36 -27.52 33.37 -7.26
C VAL A 36 -28.52 34.17 -8.07
N GLY A 37 -28.04 35.15 -8.84
CA GLY A 37 -28.84 35.88 -9.82
C GLY A 37 -28.91 35.17 -11.17
N GLU A 38 -27.77 34.68 -11.66
CA GLU A 38 -27.66 33.99 -12.96
C GLU A 38 -26.66 32.83 -12.91
N PHE A 39 -26.92 31.79 -13.72
CA PHE A 39 -25.93 30.80 -14.14
C PHE A 39 -25.71 30.91 -15.65
N ASN A 40 -24.45 30.91 -16.09
CA ASN A 40 -24.13 30.88 -17.51
C ASN A 40 -23.10 29.78 -17.82
N CYS A 41 -23.40 28.95 -18.81
CA CYS A 41 -22.51 27.90 -19.31
C CYS A 41 -22.37 27.93 -20.84
N SER A 42 -22.89 28.96 -21.50
CA SER A 42 -22.90 29.12 -22.96
C SER A 42 -21.77 30.04 -23.39
N CYS A 43 -20.61 29.45 -23.72
CA CYS A 43 -19.44 30.18 -24.20
C CYS A 43 -18.94 31.28 -23.26
N VAL A 44 -19.03 31.05 -21.95
CA VAL A 44 -18.41 31.94 -20.95
C VAL A 44 -16.90 32.04 -21.18
N GLY A 45 -16.38 33.26 -21.28
CA GLY A 45 -14.95 33.51 -21.52
C GLY A 45 -14.09 33.32 -20.26
N VAL A 46 -12.78 33.19 -20.45
CA VAL A 46 -11.81 33.33 -19.35
C VAL A 46 -11.43 34.81 -19.27
N SER A 47 -11.74 35.49 -18.17
CA SER A 47 -11.58 36.95 -18.07
C SER A 47 -10.14 37.41 -18.29
N LYS A 48 -9.16 36.56 -17.98
CA LYS A 48 -7.73 36.81 -18.24
C LYS A 48 -7.36 36.77 -19.72
N CYS A 49 -8.21 36.23 -20.58
CA CYS A 49 -8.07 36.25 -22.04
C CYS A 49 -8.75 37.45 -22.70
N LEU A 50 -9.37 38.38 -21.95
CA LEU A 50 -10.02 39.56 -22.52
C LEU A 50 -9.11 40.41 -23.44
N PRO A 51 -7.79 40.54 -23.20
CA PRO A 51 -6.90 41.24 -24.14
C PRO A 51 -6.77 40.56 -25.52
N ALA A 52 -7.12 39.28 -25.63
CA ALA A 52 -7.17 38.54 -26.89
C ALA A 52 -8.52 38.67 -27.62
N TYR A 53 -9.48 39.43 -27.07
CA TYR A 53 -10.79 39.62 -27.65
C TYR A 53 -10.77 40.79 -28.64
N CYS A 54 -11.06 40.51 -29.92
CA CYS A 54 -11.16 41.52 -30.96
C CYS A 54 -12.26 42.54 -30.64
N LYS A 55 -11.92 43.82 -30.71
CA LYS A 55 -12.84 44.96 -30.63
C LYS A 55 -12.55 45.92 -31.78
N GLU A 56 -13.40 46.92 -31.96
CA GLU A 56 -13.21 47.96 -33.00
C GLU A 56 -11.85 48.67 -32.88
N ASP A 57 -11.35 48.89 -31.66
CA ASP A 57 -10.07 49.52 -31.38
C ASP A 57 -8.87 48.54 -31.43
N THR A 58 -9.15 47.24 -31.43
CA THR A 58 -8.15 46.16 -31.40
C THR A 58 -8.56 45.01 -32.33
N PRO A 59 -8.73 45.27 -33.64
CA PRO A 59 -9.32 44.30 -34.57
C PRO A 59 -8.45 43.05 -34.77
N ASN A 60 -7.14 43.15 -34.48
CA ASN A 60 -6.17 42.08 -34.63
C ASN A 60 -5.74 41.45 -33.29
N ALA A 61 -6.47 41.70 -32.19
CA ALA A 61 -6.19 41.09 -30.90
C ALA A 61 -6.19 39.56 -31.01
N CYS A 62 -5.24 38.92 -30.33
CA CYS A 62 -5.00 37.50 -30.40
C CYS A 62 -4.45 36.96 -29.06
N TYR A 63 -4.25 35.65 -29.00
CA TYR A 63 -3.73 34.97 -27.80
C TYR A 63 -2.41 35.58 -27.28
N ASN A 64 -1.57 36.13 -28.16
CA ASN A 64 -0.28 36.73 -27.78
C ASN A 64 -0.43 38.08 -27.08
N ASP A 65 -1.61 38.71 -27.16
CA ASP A 65 -1.89 39.99 -26.50
C ASP A 65 -2.29 39.80 -25.02
N ILE A 66 -2.42 38.55 -24.56
CA ILE A 66 -2.61 38.24 -23.14
C ILE A 66 -1.33 38.60 -22.37
N PRO A 67 -1.41 39.47 -21.34
CA PRO A 67 -0.25 39.85 -20.54
C PRO A 67 0.43 38.63 -19.91
N LYS A 68 1.76 38.60 -19.92
CA LYS A 68 2.55 37.51 -19.32
C LYS A 68 2.17 37.20 -17.86
N LYS A 69 1.78 38.22 -17.09
CA LYS A 69 1.30 38.07 -15.70
C LYS A 69 0.01 37.24 -15.58
N ASP A 70 -0.82 37.24 -16.62
CA ASP A 70 -2.13 36.58 -16.65
C ASP A 70 -2.06 35.18 -17.30
N MET A 71 -1.02 34.90 -18.08
CA MET A 71 -0.80 33.61 -18.76
C MET A 71 -0.73 32.40 -17.81
N MET A 72 -0.21 32.59 -16.59
CA MET A 72 -0.16 31.52 -15.59
C MET A 72 -1.57 31.03 -15.23
N GLU A 73 -2.51 31.98 -15.07
CA GLU A 73 -3.90 31.67 -14.74
C GLU A 73 -4.64 31.07 -15.93
N VAL A 74 -4.42 31.60 -17.14
CA VAL A 74 -4.98 31.04 -18.39
C VAL A 74 -4.58 29.58 -18.55
N LYS A 75 -3.29 29.27 -18.37
CA LYS A 75 -2.79 27.89 -18.42
C LYS A 75 -3.42 27.02 -17.33
N ARG A 76 -3.49 27.51 -16.09
CA ARG A 76 -4.09 26.80 -14.96
C ARG A 76 -5.55 26.41 -15.24
N VAL A 77 -6.35 27.34 -15.76
CA VAL A 77 -7.76 27.10 -16.11
C VAL A 77 -7.87 26.11 -17.27
N GLY A 78 -7.09 26.26 -18.34
CA GLY A 78 -7.07 25.33 -19.47
C GLY A 78 -6.71 23.90 -19.06
N ASP A 79 -5.66 23.73 -18.27
CA ASP A 79 -5.24 22.43 -17.73
C ASP A 79 -6.34 21.79 -16.86
N LEU A 80 -7.03 22.61 -16.05
CA LEU A 80 -8.12 22.15 -15.20
C LEU A 80 -9.33 21.69 -16.02
N ILE A 81 -9.74 22.46 -17.05
CA ILE A 81 -10.82 22.08 -17.97
C ILE A 81 -10.49 20.77 -18.68
N GLY A 82 -9.28 20.63 -19.23
CA GLY A 82 -8.84 19.41 -19.88
C GLY A 82 -8.84 18.20 -18.95
N LYS A 83 -8.35 18.38 -17.71
CA LYS A 83 -8.41 17.34 -16.68
C LYS A 83 -9.85 16.93 -16.35
N LYS A 84 -10.76 17.90 -16.17
CA LYS A 84 -12.17 17.63 -15.88
C LYS A 84 -12.92 16.99 -17.05
N GLY A 85 -12.64 17.40 -18.28
CA GLY A 85 -13.18 16.78 -19.49
C GLY A 85 -12.78 15.30 -19.57
N MET A 86 -11.51 15.01 -19.34
CA MET A 86 -11.02 13.63 -19.28
C MET A 86 -11.70 12.82 -18.17
N GLU A 87 -11.89 13.39 -16.96
CA GLU A 87 -12.60 12.72 -15.87
C GLU A 87 -14.05 12.35 -16.25
N VAL A 88 -14.78 13.26 -16.93
CA VAL A 88 -16.15 13.01 -17.41
C VAL A 88 -16.18 11.90 -18.47
N LEU A 89 -15.31 11.97 -19.48
CA LEU A 89 -15.24 10.97 -20.55
C LEU A 89 -14.87 9.59 -20.02
N VAL A 90 -13.88 9.53 -19.12
CA VAL A 90 -13.48 8.28 -18.45
C VAL A 90 -14.62 7.72 -17.59
N SER A 91 -15.37 8.58 -16.88
CA SER A 91 -16.54 8.15 -16.10
C SER A 91 -17.66 7.60 -16.99
N ALA A 92 -17.95 8.26 -18.11
CA ALA A 92 -18.93 7.79 -19.09
C ALA A 92 -18.52 6.47 -19.75
N ALA A 93 -17.23 6.31 -20.10
CA ALA A 93 -16.69 5.06 -20.62
C ALA A 93 -16.82 3.93 -19.59
N LYS A 94 -16.53 4.20 -18.31
CA LYS A 94 -16.71 3.24 -17.21
C LYS A 94 -18.16 2.82 -17.03
N LYS A 95 -19.14 3.72 -17.21
CA LYS A 95 -20.57 3.38 -17.18
C LYS A 95 -20.97 2.41 -18.31
N ARG A 96 -20.23 2.37 -19.42
CA ARG A 96 -20.53 1.53 -20.60
C ARG A 96 -19.85 0.17 -20.57
N SER A 97 -18.76 0.00 -19.83
CA SER A 97 -18.04 -1.28 -19.73
C SER A 97 -18.56 -2.12 -18.57
N LYS A 98 -19.31 -3.18 -18.88
CA LYS A 98 -19.69 -4.20 -17.87
C LYS A 98 -18.44 -4.96 -17.41
N PRO A 99 -18.27 -5.22 -16.09
CA PRO A 99 -17.26 -6.15 -15.61
C PRO A 99 -17.50 -7.57 -16.14
N ALA A 100 -16.46 -8.40 -16.13
CA ALA A 100 -16.55 -9.82 -16.46
C ALA A 100 -17.55 -10.53 -15.55
N GLU A 101 -18.39 -11.36 -16.14
CA GLU A 101 -19.29 -12.30 -15.48
C GLU A 101 -18.57 -13.63 -15.22
N ALA A 102 -19.22 -14.55 -14.49
CA ALA A 102 -18.63 -15.85 -14.19
C ALA A 102 -18.31 -16.62 -15.48
N GLY A 103 -17.15 -17.26 -15.53
CA GLY A 103 -16.63 -17.95 -16.72
C GLY A 103 -15.99 -17.04 -17.78
N GLN A 104 -16.03 -15.70 -17.65
CA GLN A 104 -15.38 -14.79 -18.59
C GLN A 104 -13.96 -14.44 -18.15
N SER A 105 -13.04 -14.31 -19.10
CA SER A 105 -11.67 -13.83 -18.86
C SER A 105 -11.42 -12.51 -19.56
N PHE A 106 -11.14 -11.46 -18.80
CA PHE A 106 -10.81 -10.12 -19.30
C PHE A 106 -9.34 -9.75 -19.05
N SER A 107 -8.50 -10.73 -18.71
CA SER A 107 -7.05 -10.54 -18.55
C SER A 107 -6.26 -10.58 -19.87
N ASP A 108 -6.92 -10.93 -20.98
CA ASP A 108 -6.34 -10.80 -22.32
C ASP A 108 -6.11 -9.32 -22.62
N GLY A 109 -4.89 -8.98 -23.02
CA GLY A 109 -4.46 -7.59 -23.08
C GLY A 109 -3.31 -7.34 -24.06
N PRO A 110 -2.67 -6.17 -23.98
CA PRO A 110 -1.65 -5.73 -24.93
C PRO A 110 -0.35 -6.54 -24.89
N ILE A 111 -0.07 -7.28 -23.82
CA ILE A 111 1.06 -8.19 -23.72
C ILE A 111 0.56 -9.62 -23.91
N ASP A 112 1.18 -10.38 -24.80
CA ASP A 112 0.89 -11.80 -24.97
C ASP A 112 1.33 -12.58 -23.72
N VAL A 113 0.35 -13.13 -23.01
CA VAL A 113 0.54 -13.96 -21.81
C VAL A 113 0.13 -15.41 -22.05
N SER A 114 -0.19 -15.80 -23.29
CA SER A 114 -0.69 -17.14 -23.63
C SER A 114 0.29 -18.26 -23.32
N ALA A 115 1.58 -17.94 -23.24
CA ALA A 115 2.64 -18.87 -22.86
C ALA A 115 2.63 -19.24 -21.36
N LEU A 116 1.90 -18.51 -20.52
CA LEU A 116 1.82 -18.75 -19.08
C LEU A 116 0.61 -19.62 -18.74
N LYS A 117 0.81 -20.60 -17.85
CA LYS A 117 -0.29 -21.41 -17.35
C LYS A 117 -1.27 -20.58 -16.51
N LYS A 118 -2.54 -20.60 -16.92
CA LYS A 118 -3.65 -20.07 -16.13
C LYS A 118 -4.15 -21.13 -15.14
N VAL A 119 -4.19 -20.78 -13.86
CA VAL A 119 -4.65 -21.68 -12.78
C VAL A 119 -5.95 -21.21 -12.10
N VAL A 120 -6.42 -20.03 -12.49
CA VAL A 120 -7.69 -19.43 -12.04
C VAL A 120 -8.81 -19.71 -13.04
N LYS A 121 -10.06 -19.82 -12.56
CA LYS A 121 -11.21 -20.24 -13.37
C LYS A 121 -11.67 -19.15 -14.35
N ASP A 122 -11.83 -17.93 -13.85
CA ASP A 122 -12.33 -16.77 -14.59
C ASP A 122 -11.80 -15.47 -13.97
N ASP A 123 -12.22 -14.34 -14.52
CA ASP A 123 -11.88 -13.00 -14.03
C ASP A 123 -13.11 -12.26 -13.51
N LEU A 124 -14.07 -12.95 -12.89
CA LEU A 124 -15.32 -12.37 -12.38
C LEU A 124 -15.08 -11.04 -11.64
N GLY A 125 -15.70 -9.97 -12.14
CA GLY A 125 -15.59 -8.62 -11.60
C GLY A 125 -14.46 -7.76 -12.18
N LEU A 126 -13.59 -8.30 -13.03
CA LEU A 126 -12.55 -7.54 -13.73
C LEU A 126 -13.17 -6.67 -14.84
N LEU A 127 -12.73 -5.43 -14.94
CA LEU A 127 -13.10 -4.53 -16.04
C LEU A 127 -12.35 -4.91 -17.33
N PRO A 128 -12.90 -4.64 -18.52
CA PRO A 128 -12.20 -4.89 -19.76
C PRO A 128 -10.91 -4.04 -19.84
N GLN A 129 -9.85 -4.61 -20.43
CA GLN A 129 -8.60 -3.88 -20.64
C GLN A 129 -8.82 -2.67 -21.56
N PRO A 130 -8.14 -1.53 -21.31
CA PRO A 130 -8.18 -0.40 -22.24
C PRO A 130 -7.56 -0.80 -23.59
N LYS A 131 -8.18 -0.36 -24.70
CA LYS A 131 -7.63 -0.61 -26.05
C LYS A 131 -6.26 0.05 -26.28
N GLN A 132 -6.03 1.21 -25.67
CA GLN A 132 -4.79 1.98 -25.76
C GLN A 132 -4.38 2.42 -24.34
N PRO A 133 -3.81 1.50 -23.55
CA PRO A 133 -3.40 1.81 -22.20
C PRO A 133 -2.16 2.72 -22.20
N ARG A 134 -2.09 3.63 -21.23
CA ARG A 134 -0.92 4.51 -21.03
C ARG A 134 0.32 3.73 -20.59
N TYR A 135 0.10 2.68 -19.82
CA TYR A 135 1.12 1.74 -19.35
C TYR A 135 0.53 0.33 -19.36
N ASN A 136 1.37 -0.64 -19.68
CA ASN A 136 1.04 -2.05 -19.59
C ASN A 136 1.44 -2.56 -18.22
N THR A 137 0.48 -3.01 -17.40
CA THR A 137 0.81 -3.58 -16.08
C THR A 137 0.21 -4.97 -15.92
N CYS A 138 0.78 -5.74 -15.00
CA CYS A 138 0.21 -7.01 -14.59
C CYS A 138 0.04 -7.09 -13.07
N LEU A 139 -0.88 -7.93 -12.64
CA LEU A 139 -0.99 -8.38 -11.26
C LEU A 139 -0.59 -9.85 -11.22
N ALA A 140 0.52 -10.13 -10.53
CA ALA A 140 1.05 -11.47 -10.36
C ALA A 140 0.48 -12.11 -9.09
N GLY A 141 -0.32 -13.16 -9.26
CA GLY A 141 -0.87 -13.96 -8.16
C GLY A 141 -0.22 -15.35 -8.07
N ILE A 142 -0.43 -16.02 -6.94
CA ILE A 142 -0.03 -17.42 -6.70
C ILE A 142 -1.26 -18.25 -6.34
N TYR A 143 -1.27 -19.51 -6.74
CA TYR A 143 -2.30 -20.49 -6.39
C TYR A 143 -1.61 -21.71 -5.78
N VAL A 144 -1.89 -22.02 -4.51
CA VAL A 144 -1.28 -23.14 -3.81
C VAL A 144 -2.05 -24.41 -4.11
N ARG A 145 -1.58 -25.22 -5.07
CA ARG A 145 -2.31 -26.39 -5.60
C ARG A 145 -2.56 -27.48 -4.57
N SER A 146 -1.72 -27.55 -3.54
CA SER A 146 -1.88 -28.47 -2.41
C SER A 146 -2.96 -28.05 -1.42
N GLN A 147 -3.50 -26.83 -1.51
CA GLN A 147 -4.49 -26.29 -0.59
C GLN A 147 -5.87 -26.15 -1.25
N PRO A 148 -6.97 -26.44 -0.52
CA PRO A 148 -8.33 -26.20 -1.01
C PRO A 148 -8.49 -24.77 -1.53
N GLY A 149 -9.07 -24.63 -2.73
CA GLY A 149 -9.31 -23.32 -3.35
C GLY A 149 -8.06 -22.53 -3.77
N GLY A 150 -6.85 -23.08 -3.60
CA GLY A 150 -5.59 -22.40 -3.93
C GLY A 150 -5.00 -21.57 -2.79
N GLY A 151 -5.56 -21.69 -1.58
CA GLY A 151 -5.12 -21.00 -0.37
C GLY A 151 -6.25 -20.28 0.36
N THR A 152 -5.97 -19.84 1.59
CA THR A 152 -6.95 -19.25 2.52
C THR A 152 -7.34 -17.80 2.22
N ASP A 153 -6.72 -17.18 1.21
CA ASP A 153 -6.97 -15.78 0.82
C ASP A 153 -7.59 -15.66 -0.58
N LYS A 154 -8.28 -16.70 -1.04
CA LYS A 154 -8.83 -16.78 -2.40
C LYS A 154 -10.34 -16.59 -2.45
N SER A 155 -10.83 -16.07 -3.57
CA SER A 155 -12.22 -16.22 -4.00
C SER A 155 -12.42 -17.57 -4.68
N ALA A 156 -13.67 -17.98 -4.91
CA ALA A 156 -14.01 -19.27 -5.50
C ALA A 156 -13.44 -19.52 -6.91
N ASN A 157 -12.99 -18.46 -7.61
CA ASN A 157 -12.31 -18.54 -8.90
C ASN A 157 -10.78 -18.66 -8.81
N GLY A 158 -10.20 -18.66 -7.61
CA GLY A 158 -8.77 -18.84 -7.37
C GLY A 158 -7.93 -17.57 -7.37
N HIS A 159 -8.53 -16.41 -7.70
CA HIS A 159 -7.87 -15.12 -7.49
C HIS A 159 -7.85 -14.76 -6.00
N ARG A 160 -6.87 -13.96 -5.57
CA ARG A 160 -6.93 -13.37 -4.22
C ARG A 160 -8.17 -12.50 -4.10
N TYR A 161 -8.89 -12.57 -2.97
CA TYR A 161 -10.24 -12.00 -2.82
C TYR A 161 -10.39 -10.50 -3.10
N ASP A 162 -9.29 -9.75 -3.08
CA ASP A 162 -9.25 -8.31 -3.35
C ASP A 162 -8.47 -7.93 -4.62
N SER A 163 -8.03 -8.90 -5.43
CA SER A 163 -7.27 -8.65 -6.68
C SER A 163 -8.03 -7.73 -7.64
N MET A 164 -9.34 -7.93 -7.75
CA MET A 164 -10.19 -7.12 -8.63
C MET A 164 -10.24 -5.66 -8.21
N ALA A 165 -10.11 -5.34 -6.91
CA ALA A 165 -10.05 -3.96 -6.45
C ALA A 165 -8.80 -3.23 -6.97
N PHE A 166 -7.65 -3.92 -6.92
CA PHE A 166 -6.38 -3.41 -7.45
C PHE A 166 -6.45 -3.27 -8.97
N ALA A 167 -6.77 -4.36 -9.67
CA ALA A 167 -6.74 -4.40 -11.12
C ALA A 167 -7.74 -3.41 -11.74
N ASN A 168 -8.96 -3.34 -11.21
CA ASN A 168 -9.94 -2.35 -11.67
C ASN A 168 -9.48 -0.93 -11.39
N GLY A 169 -8.80 -0.68 -10.27
CA GLY A 169 -8.20 0.61 -9.97
C GLY A 169 -7.21 1.07 -11.05
N ILE A 170 -6.31 0.17 -11.43
CA ILE A 170 -5.31 0.39 -12.49
C ILE A 170 -5.96 0.62 -13.86
N ILE A 171 -6.92 -0.23 -14.24
CA ILE A 171 -7.70 -0.10 -15.48
C ILE A 171 -8.41 1.25 -15.55
N GLN A 172 -9.05 1.63 -14.44
CA GLN A 172 -9.77 2.88 -14.32
C GLN A 172 -8.88 4.14 -14.34
N ALA A 173 -7.57 3.99 -14.14
CA ALA A 173 -6.57 5.04 -14.30
C ALA A 173 -6.01 5.12 -15.73
N GLY A 174 -6.51 4.29 -16.65
CA GLY A 174 -6.12 4.29 -18.07
C GLY A 174 -4.91 3.44 -18.39
N MET A 175 -4.57 2.46 -17.55
CA MET A 175 -3.50 1.48 -17.76
C MET A 175 -4.10 0.09 -18.00
N SER A 176 -3.39 -0.85 -18.64
CA SER A 176 -3.84 -2.25 -18.61
C SER A 176 -3.42 -2.90 -17.29
N CYS A 177 -4.18 -3.89 -16.84
CA CYS A 177 -3.83 -4.76 -15.72
C CYS A 177 -4.20 -6.20 -16.05
N GLN A 178 -3.26 -6.94 -16.63
CA GLN A 178 -3.45 -8.36 -16.95
C GLN A 178 -3.20 -9.19 -15.69
N LEU A 179 -4.16 -10.02 -15.27
CA LEU A 179 -3.97 -10.93 -14.15
C LEU A 179 -3.20 -12.16 -14.64
N ILE A 180 -2.07 -12.45 -14.03
CA ILE A 180 -1.21 -13.58 -14.37
C ILE A 180 -0.87 -14.39 -13.12
N ASN A 181 -0.60 -15.67 -13.30
CA ASN A 181 -0.24 -16.57 -12.20
C ASN A 181 1.24 -16.95 -12.28
N TYR A 182 1.92 -16.90 -11.15
CA TYR A 182 3.25 -17.49 -11.02
C TYR A 182 3.09 -18.98 -10.73
N VAL A 183 3.61 -19.81 -11.64
CA VAL A 183 3.73 -21.27 -11.49
C VAL A 183 5.21 -21.57 -11.45
N HIS A 184 5.70 -22.13 -10.35
CA HIS A 184 7.15 -22.14 -10.06
C HIS A 184 7.95 -22.99 -11.07
N GLU A 185 7.34 -24.01 -11.68
CA GLU A 185 7.92 -24.81 -12.76
C GLU A 185 8.10 -24.01 -14.05
N GLU A 186 7.39 -22.89 -14.20
CA GLU A 186 7.46 -21.99 -15.36
C GLU A 186 8.25 -20.71 -15.06
N HIS A 187 9.10 -20.70 -14.02
CA HIS A 187 9.82 -19.50 -13.56
C HIS A 187 10.46 -18.69 -14.70
N ASP A 188 11.24 -19.33 -15.56
CA ASP A 188 11.96 -18.62 -16.62
C ASP A 188 10.99 -18.04 -17.65
N LYS A 189 9.96 -18.82 -18.04
CA LYS A 189 8.89 -18.35 -18.94
C LYS A 189 8.13 -17.17 -18.34
N PHE A 190 7.82 -17.23 -17.05
CA PHE A 190 7.15 -16.17 -16.32
C PHE A 190 7.95 -14.87 -16.40
N PHE A 191 9.25 -14.91 -16.09
CA PHE A 191 10.10 -13.73 -16.14
C PHE A 191 10.39 -13.24 -17.58
N ASP A 192 10.34 -14.13 -18.57
CA ASP A 192 10.38 -13.78 -19.99
C ASP A 192 9.14 -13.04 -20.47
N VAL A 193 7.96 -13.32 -19.89
CA VAL A 193 6.74 -12.59 -20.18
C VAL A 193 6.70 -11.28 -19.40
N VAL A 194 6.96 -11.31 -18.08
CA VAL A 194 6.77 -10.12 -17.24
C VAL A 194 7.72 -8.97 -17.57
N LYS A 195 8.87 -9.24 -18.20
CA LYS A 195 9.81 -8.21 -18.66
C LYS A 195 9.24 -7.25 -19.69
N ASN A 196 8.10 -7.58 -20.30
CA ASN A 196 7.44 -6.77 -21.34
C ASN A 196 6.45 -5.74 -20.76
N PHE A 197 6.10 -5.85 -19.47
CA PHE A 197 5.26 -4.89 -18.76
C PHE A 197 6.07 -3.69 -18.25
N ASP A 198 5.37 -2.60 -17.99
CA ASP A 198 5.91 -1.40 -17.36
C ASP A 198 5.92 -1.51 -15.83
N ALA A 199 4.99 -2.29 -15.28
CA ALA A 199 4.91 -2.54 -13.85
C ALA A 199 4.24 -3.87 -13.49
N ILE A 200 4.60 -4.38 -12.31
CA ILE A 200 4.14 -5.64 -11.74
C ILE A 200 3.59 -5.36 -10.33
N ILE A 201 2.33 -5.70 -10.09
CA ILE A 201 1.72 -5.69 -8.75
C ILE A 201 1.79 -7.11 -8.20
N VAL A 202 2.60 -7.31 -7.15
CA VAL A 202 2.80 -8.64 -6.57
C VAL A 202 1.71 -8.90 -5.54
N ARG A 203 0.95 -9.98 -5.76
CA ARG A 203 -0.10 -10.50 -4.87
C ARG A 203 0.13 -11.97 -4.54
N CYS A 204 1.41 -12.34 -4.42
CA CYS A 204 1.87 -13.61 -3.91
C CYS A 204 2.16 -13.46 -2.41
N ASN A 205 1.30 -14.01 -1.54
CA ASN A 205 1.50 -13.88 -0.10
C ASN A 205 2.78 -14.64 0.31
N PRO A 206 3.67 -14.06 1.14
CA PRO A 206 4.89 -14.76 1.55
C PRO A 206 4.61 -16.15 2.11
N GLY A 207 5.43 -17.11 1.70
CA GLY A 207 5.27 -18.53 2.05
C GLY A 207 4.37 -19.32 1.12
N GLN A 208 3.45 -18.70 0.36
CA GLN A 208 2.60 -19.43 -0.58
C GLN A 208 3.38 -20.05 -1.75
N ILE A 209 4.46 -19.39 -2.21
CA ILE A 209 5.34 -19.96 -3.25
C ILE A 209 5.98 -21.25 -2.74
N LYS A 210 6.49 -21.24 -1.50
CA LYS A 210 7.07 -22.43 -0.85
C LYS A 210 6.01 -23.51 -0.62
N ALA A 211 4.81 -23.13 -0.18
CA ALA A 211 3.71 -24.06 0.06
C ALA A 211 3.23 -24.76 -1.22
N ASP A 212 3.37 -24.12 -2.39
CA ASP A 212 3.09 -24.72 -3.69
C ASP A 212 4.25 -25.59 -4.22
N GLY A 213 5.42 -25.58 -3.57
CA GLY A 213 6.61 -26.34 -3.96
C GLY A 213 7.72 -25.53 -4.64
N GLY A 214 7.56 -24.20 -4.73
CA GLY A 214 8.54 -23.30 -5.32
C GLY A 214 9.56 -22.71 -4.34
N ASP A 215 10.47 -21.91 -4.88
CA ASP A 215 11.48 -21.16 -4.12
C ASP A 215 11.12 -19.66 -4.09
N GLN A 216 10.87 -19.14 -2.87
CA GLN A 216 10.55 -17.73 -2.65
C GLN A 216 11.73 -16.81 -3.00
N GLY A 217 12.95 -17.19 -2.63
CA GLY A 217 14.16 -16.41 -2.93
C GLY A 217 14.42 -16.34 -4.43
N LYS A 218 14.19 -17.44 -5.16
CA LYS A 218 14.26 -17.45 -6.63
C LYS A 218 13.29 -16.43 -7.24
N PHE A 219 12.03 -16.41 -6.79
CA PHE A 219 11.03 -15.44 -7.25
C PHE A 219 11.40 -14.00 -6.92
N ASP A 220 11.81 -13.74 -5.68
CA ASP A 220 12.20 -12.40 -5.23
C ASP A 220 13.40 -11.88 -6.02
N ASN A 221 14.38 -12.74 -6.32
CA ASN A 221 15.52 -12.39 -7.18
C ASN A 221 15.08 -12.04 -8.60
N GLY A 222 14.15 -12.80 -9.20
CA GLY A 222 13.58 -12.44 -10.51
C GLY A 222 12.90 -11.07 -10.50
N MET A 223 12.17 -10.73 -9.42
CA MET A 223 11.54 -9.41 -9.26
C MET A 223 12.57 -8.29 -9.07
N ARG A 224 13.66 -8.53 -8.35
CA ARG A 224 14.80 -7.59 -8.26
C ARG A 224 15.43 -7.36 -9.64
N GLU A 225 15.58 -8.39 -10.45
CA GLU A 225 16.06 -8.24 -11.83
C GLU A 225 15.10 -7.41 -12.70
N MET A 226 13.78 -7.52 -12.50
CA MET A 226 12.82 -6.64 -13.17
C MET A 226 12.99 -5.17 -12.75
N ARG A 227 13.21 -4.91 -11.46
CA ARG A 227 13.54 -3.56 -10.95
C ARG A 227 14.79 -2.99 -11.61
N LYS A 228 15.87 -3.79 -11.70
CA LYS A 228 17.12 -3.39 -12.39
C LYS A 228 16.91 -3.05 -13.87
N LYS A 229 15.95 -3.71 -14.54
CA LYS A 229 15.56 -3.41 -15.93
C LYS A 229 14.64 -2.19 -16.08
N GLY A 230 14.36 -1.46 -14.99
CA GLY A 230 13.51 -0.28 -15.00
C GLY A 230 12.01 -0.57 -15.02
N ILE A 231 11.62 -1.81 -14.71
CA ILE A 231 10.21 -2.20 -14.52
C ILE A 231 9.85 -1.90 -13.07
N GLN A 232 8.68 -1.30 -12.84
CA GLN A 232 8.22 -1.06 -11.48
C GLN A 232 7.66 -2.33 -10.86
N VAL A 233 8.01 -2.62 -9.60
CA VAL A 233 7.43 -3.73 -8.83
C VAL A 233 6.80 -3.15 -7.56
N TRP A 234 5.58 -3.56 -7.24
CA TRP A 234 4.87 -3.09 -6.05
C TRP A 234 4.33 -4.23 -5.17
N PRO A 235 4.72 -4.25 -3.88
CA PRO A 235 5.99 -3.70 -3.39
C PRO A 235 7.19 -4.41 -4.05
N ALA A 236 8.33 -3.74 -4.16
CA ALA A 236 9.57 -4.42 -4.53
C ALA A 236 10.00 -5.39 -3.41
N PRO A 237 10.74 -6.48 -3.72
CA PRO A 237 11.22 -7.43 -2.71
C PRO A 237 11.94 -6.77 -1.54
N ASP A 238 12.82 -5.81 -1.81
CA ASP A 238 13.59 -5.11 -0.78
C ASP A 238 12.69 -4.25 0.12
N VAL A 239 11.63 -3.66 -0.43
CA VAL A 239 10.63 -2.94 0.38
C VAL A 239 9.89 -3.90 1.30
N MET A 240 9.48 -5.08 0.83
CA MET A 240 8.88 -6.11 1.68
C MET A 240 9.83 -6.57 2.78
N GLU A 241 11.08 -6.81 2.41
CA GLU A 241 12.13 -7.30 3.29
C GLU A 241 12.50 -6.30 4.39
N PHE A 242 12.69 -5.03 4.07
CA PHE A 242 13.14 -4.04 5.05
C PHE A 242 12.00 -3.31 5.78
N MET A 243 10.89 -3.01 5.10
CA MET A 243 9.75 -2.34 5.74
C MET A 243 8.91 -3.31 6.56
N GLY A 244 8.77 -4.55 6.13
CA GLY A 244 8.02 -5.59 6.86
C GLY A 244 8.81 -6.23 8.01
N ALA A 245 10.14 -6.12 8.02
CA ALA A 245 10.99 -6.63 9.09
C ALA A 245 10.81 -5.83 10.39
N LYS A 246 10.95 -6.50 11.54
CA LYS A 246 10.90 -5.80 12.84
C LYS A 246 12.08 -4.86 13.04
N ASP A 247 13.18 -5.06 12.33
CA ASP A 247 14.32 -4.12 12.22
C ASP A 247 13.90 -2.69 11.85
N ALA A 248 12.79 -2.54 11.09
CA ALA A 248 12.22 -1.24 10.76
C ALA A 248 11.97 -0.39 12.02
N LEU A 249 11.54 -1.01 13.12
CA LEU A 249 11.22 -0.33 14.38
C LEU A 249 12.46 0.29 15.03
N CYS A 250 13.61 -0.34 14.90
CA CYS A 250 14.89 0.19 15.37
C CYS A 250 15.33 1.39 14.51
N LYS A 251 15.16 1.28 13.19
CA LYS A 251 15.55 2.33 12.23
C LYS A 251 14.72 3.61 12.33
N ILE A 252 13.47 3.49 12.76
CA ILE A 252 12.57 4.63 12.96
C ILE A 252 12.45 5.07 14.43
N ALA A 253 13.29 4.55 15.32
CA ALA A 253 13.19 4.75 16.77
C ALA A 253 13.16 6.24 17.19
N SER A 254 13.82 7.11 16.42
CA SER A 254 13.88 8.57 16.67
C SER A 254 12.75 9.38 16.01
N LEU A 255 11.81 8.76 15.30
CA LEU A 255 10.62 9.43 14.77
C LEU A 255 9.57 9.61 15.88
N ASN A 256 8.55 10.47 15.68
CA ASN A 256 7.53 10.67 16.73
C ASN A 256 6.71 9.40 17.00
N ILE A 257 6.57 8.55 15.99
CA ILE A 257 5.97 7.21 16.06
C ILE A 257 6.95 6.12 16.52
N GLY A 258 8.19 6.47 16.83
CA GLY A 258 9.24 5.56 17.27
C GLY A 258 9.28 5.38 18.79
N LEU A 259 10.10 4.43 19.22
CA LEU A 259 10.48 4.23 20.62
C LEU A 259 12.00 4.19 20.70
N GLU A 260 12.61 5.23 21.27
CA GLU A 260 14.08 5.36 21.38
C GLU A 260 14.74 4.19 22.11
N ASP A 261 14.01 3.52 23.01
CA ASP A 261 14.46 2.34 23.74
C ASP A 261 14.15 1.01 23.02
N THR A 262 14.08 1.04 21.69
CA THR A 262 13.97 -0.14 20.81
C THR A 262 15.36 -0.57 20.33
N LEU A 263 15.79 -1.77 20.72
CA LEU A 263 17.12 -2.30 20.44
C LEU A 263 17.06 -3.46 19.45
N ALA A 264 18.10 -3.61 18.63
CA ALA A 264 18.31 -4.76 17.76
C ALA A 264 19.51 -5.57 18.23
N TYR A 265 19.35 -6.89 18.27
CA TYR A 265 20.43 -7.81 18.60
C TYR A 265 20.65 -8.81 17.46
N TYR A 266 21.92 -8.99 17.09
CA TYR A 266 22.35 -9.94 16.06
C TYR A 266 23.32 -10.99 16.60
N ASP A 267 23.86 -10.76 17.80
CA ASP A 267 24.82 -11.63 18.47
C ASP A 267 24.21 -12.17 19.78
N PRO A 268 24.32 -13.48 20.05
CA PRO A 268 23.77 -14.08 21.26
C PRO A 268 24.27 -13.48 22.58
N ALA A 269 25.55 -13.14 22.69
CA ALA A 269 26.11 -12.60 23.92
C ALA A 269 25.66 -11.15 24.15
N ILE A 270 25.61 -10.35 23.08
CA ILE A 270 25.06 -8.99 23.14
C ILE A 270 23.57 -9.03 23.50
N PHE A 271 22.79 -9.95 22.91
CA PHE A 271 21.40 -10.16 23.27
C PHE A 271 21.24 -10.50 24.75
N ALA A 272 21.96 -11.51 25.25
CA ALA A 272 21.85 -11.93 26.65
C ALA A 272 22.16 -10.78 27.62
N ALA A 273 23.25 -10.05 27.39
CA ALA A 273 23.64 -8.92 28.24
C ALA A 273 22.68 -7.73 28.13
N GLY A 274 22.23 -7.41 26.91
CA GLY A 274 21.31 -6.31 26.65
C GLY A 274 19.92 -6.57 27.23
N PHE A 275 19.37 -7.76 26.97
CA PHE A 275 18.06 -8.20 27.47
C PHE A 275 18.01 -8.21 28.99
N LYS A 276 19.04 -8.72 29.67
CA LYS A 276 19.12 -8.68 31.14
C LYS A 276 19.05 -7.26 31.69
N LYS A 277 19.65 -6.28 31.00
CA LYS A 277 19.62 -4.86 31.41
C LYS A 277 18.27 -4.21 31.14
N THR A 278 17.68 -4.43 29.96
CA THR A 278 16.38 -3.84 29.61
C THR A 278 15.25 -4.43 30.44
N MET A 279 15.27 -5.75 30.65
CA MET A 279 14.27 -6.48 31.44
C MET A 279 14.31 -6.10 32.92
N ALA A 280 15.51 -5.82 33.47
CA ALA A 280 15.66 -5.32 34.83
C ALA A 280 15.08 -3.91 35.02
N PHE A 281 14.89 -3.14 33.95
CA PHE A 281 14.41 -1.76 34.04
C PHE A 281 12.88 -1.65 33.94
N GLN A 282 12.25 -2.41 33.04
CA GLN A 282 10.79 -2.34 32.80
C GLN A 282 10.32 -3.51 31.92
N PRO A 283 9.00 -3.82 31.89
CA PRO A 283 8.41 -4.80 30.97
C PRO A 283 8.81 -4.62 29.50
N ARG A 284 9.12 -5.73 28.81
CA ARG A 284 9.65 -5.73 27.44
C ARG A 284 8.77 -6.54 26.49
N VAL A 285 8.95 -6.29 25.20
CA VAL A 285 8.42 -7.08 24.10
C VAL A 285 9.59 -7.52 23.23
N ILE A 286 9.89 -8.82 23.22
CA ILE A 286 10.90 -9.42 22.35
C ILE A 286 10.22 -9.92 21.09
N LYS A 287 10.75 -9.53 19.93
CA LYS A 287 10.18 -9.87 18.62
C LYS A 287 11.26 -10.51 17.78
N GLN A 288 10.96 -11.69 17.22
CA GLN A 288 11.76 -12.21 16.10
C GLN A 288 11.63 -11.29 14.88
N ASN A 289 12.69 -11.23 14.07
CA ASN A 289 12.74 -10.31 12.93
C ASN A 289 11.71 -10.61 11.84
N ARG A 290 11.53 -11.90 11.53
CA ARG A 290 10.58 -12.39 10.52
C ARG A 290 9.60 -13.36 11.19
N GLY A 291 8.32 -13.14 10.95
CA GLY A 291 7.24 -13.94 11.49
C GLY A 291 5.90 -13.34 11.08
N SER A 292 4.84 -14.12 11.17
CA SER A 292 3.47 -13.66 10.92
C SER A 292 2.59 -14.00 12.11
N SER A 293 1.48 -13.28 12.25
CA SER A 293 0.40 -13.64 13.17
C SER A 293 0.83 -13.76 14.63
N GLY A 294 1.79 -12.95 15.07
CA GLY A 294 2.22 -12.87 16.47
C GLY A 294 3.23 -13.93 16.93
N GLU A 295 3.65 -14.87 16.06
CA GLU A 295 4.65 -15.88 16.42
C GLU A 295 6.01 -15.24 16.72
N GLY A 296 6.66 -15.67 17.80
CA GLY A 296 7.92 -15.14 18.28
C GLY A 296 7.84 -13.68 18.75
N ILE A 297 6.65 -13.21 19.11
CA ILE A 297 6.43 -11.93 19.78
C ILE A 297 6.04 -12.22 21.23
N TRP A 298 7.00 -12.03 22.13
CA TRP A 298 6.88 -12.31 23.55
C TRP A 298 6.71 -11.03 24.33
N ILE A 299 5.61 -10.92 25.07
CA ILE A 299 5.40 -9.88 26.09
C ILE A 299 5.94 -10.43 27.39
N ILE A 300 6.87 -9.70 28.02
CA ILE A 300 7.70 -10.22 29.11
C ILE A 300 7.64 -9.28 30.30
N LYS A 301 7.37 -9.85 31.48
CA LYS A 301 7.44 -9.18 32.78
C LYS A 301 8.31 -9.98 33.73
N LEU A 302 9.01 -9.30 34.64
CA LEU A 302 9.58 -9.95 35.82
C LEU A 302 8.44 -10.37 36.74
N LYS A 303 8.35 -11.67 37.07
CA LYS A 303 7.30 -12.20 37.94
C LYS A 303 7.34 -11.59 39.35
N SER A 304 8.54 -11.31 39.86
CA SER A 304 8.75 -10.66 41.16
C SER A 304 8.54 -9.14 41.13
N GLY A 305 8.44 -8.52 39.94
CA GLY A 305 8.32 -7.06 39.78
C GLY A 305 9.54 -6.26 40.22
N ASN A 306 10.71 -6.90 40.38
CA ASN A 306 11.94 -6.27 40.89
C ASN A 306 12.67 -5.41 39.84
N TYR A 307 12.03 -4.33 39.41
CA TYR A 307 12.56 -3.38 38.43
C TYR A 307 13.43 -2.29 39.07
N CYS A 308 14.56 -1.94 38.45
CA CYS A 308 15.40 -0.81 38.87
C CYS A 308 14.82 0.53 38.39
N LYS A 309 15.16 1.62 39.09
CA LYS A 309 14.62 2.95 38.78
C LYS A 309 15.35 3.62 37.62
N THR A 310 16.61 3.29 37.44
CA THR A 310 17.46 3.86 36.38
C THR A 310 17.93 2.76 35.43
N TYR A 311 17.84 3.00 34.12
CA TYR A 311 18.32 2.05 33.13
C TYR A 311 19.81 1.74 33.35
N GLY A 312 20.16 0.45 33.38
CA GLY A 312 21.54 -0.02 33.55
C GLY A 312 22.04 -0.10 35.00
N GLU A 313 21.27 0.34 35.99
CA GLU A 313 21.58 0.20 37.43
C GLU A 313 21.68 -1.27 37.84
N ARG A 314 20.90 -2.12 37.16
CA ARG A 314 20.78 -3.55 37.43
C ARG A 314 20.84 -4.34 36.12
N SER A 315 21.20 -5.61 36.24
CA SER A 315 20.95 -6.64 35.23
C SER A 315 20.21 -7.80 35.89
N CYS A 316 19.32 -8.46 35.15
CA CYS A 316 18.66 -9.64 35.68
C CYS A 316 19.64 -10.79 35.93
N GLU A 317 19.39 -11.55 36.99
CA GLU A 317 20.09 -12.80 37.26
C GLU A 317 19.46 -13.94 36.44
N ASP A 318 20.25 -14.95 36.11
CA ASP A 318 19.80 -16.08 35.29
C ASP A 318 18.61 -16.85 35.89
N SER A 319 18.52 -16.89 37.23
CA SER A 319 17.47 -17.60 37.96
C SER A 319 16.18 -16.80 38.15
N GLU A 320 16.12 -15.53 37.75
CA GLU A 320 14.88 -14.77 37.88
C GLU A 320 13.80 -15.29 36.93
N VAL A 321 12.57 -15.32 37.43
CA VAL A 321 11.43 -15.86 36.69
C VAL A 321 10.72 -14.76 35.91
N LEU A 322 10.46 -15.06 34.64
CA LEU A 322 9.71 -14.26 33.69
C LEU A 322 8.27 -14.79 33.60
N ASP A 323 7.31 -13.86 33.58
CA ASP A 323 5.95 -14.08 33.12
C ASP A 323 5.89 -13.69 31.64
N LEU A 324 5.73 -14.70 30.78
CA LEU A 324 5.80 -14.59 29.32
C LEU A 324 4.42 -14.81 28.73
N MET A 325 4.03 -13.99 27.77
CA MET A 325 2.84 -14.22 26.94
C MET A 325 3.19 -14.09 25.46
N GLU A 326 2.89 -15.12 24.67
CA GLU A 326 3.10 -15.06 23.21
C GLU A 326 1.89 -14.41 22.53
N ALA A 327 2.14 -13.48 21.59
CA ALA A 327 1.08 -12.73 20.94
C ALA A 327 0.27 -13.55 19.90
N ASN A 328 0.76 -14.72 19.48
CA ASN A 328 0.10 -15.55 18.47
C ASN A 328 -1.24 -16.15 18.93
N ASP A 329 -1.36 -16.55 20.19
CA ASP A 329 -2.57 -17.13 20.74
C ASP A 329 -2.83 -16.78 22.23
N ASN A 330 -2.06 -15.85 22.80
CA ASN A 330 -2.16 -15.38 24.19
C ASN A 330 -1.91 -16.46 25.26
N HIS A 331 -1.27 -17.59 24.94
CA HIS A 331 -0.83 -18.48 26.01
C HIS A 331 0.24 -17.79 26.86
N SER A 332 0.26 -18.18 28.14
CA SER A 332 1.25 -17.72 29.11
C SER A 332 2.12 -18.87 29.58
N GLU A 333 3.41 -18.61 29.71
CA GLU A 333 4.40 -19.55 30.22
C GLU A 333 5.30 -18.85 31.24
N GLU A 334 5.89 -19.61 32.16
CA GLU A 334 6.87 -19.09 33.11
C GLU A 334 8.21 -19.76 32.87
N HIS A 335 9.23 -18.94 32.65
CA HIS A 335 10.60 -19.42 32.44
C HIS A 335 11.58 -18.52 33.15
N THR A 336 12.73 -19.07 33.51
CA THR A 336 13.85 -18.27 33.98
C THR A 336 14.43 -17.40 32.86
N VAL A 337 15.15 -16.34 33.22
CA VAL A 337 15.90 -15.51 32.27
C VAL A 337 16.86 -16.36 31.44
N ALA A 338 17.55 -17.32 32.06
CA ALA A 338 18.46 -18.23 31.35
C ALA A 338 17.72 -19.11 30.33
N GLU A 339 16.59 -19.71 30.71
CA GLU A 339 15.79 -20.56 29.82
C GLU A 339 15.27 -19.79 28.61
N PHE A 340 14.77 -18.56 28.80
CA PHE A 340 14.29 -17.72 27.71
C PHE A 340 15.42 -17.29 26.76
N ILE A 341 16.59 -16.92 27.29
CA ILE A 341 17.76 -16.58 26.47
C ILE A 341 18.19 -17.80 25.64
N GLU A 342 18.30 -18.97 26.26
CA GLU A 342 18.65 -20.22 25.57
C GLU A 342 17.61 -20.56 24.50
N PHE A 343 16.31 -20.41 24.77
CA PHE A 343 15.27 -20.61 23.77
C PHE A 343 15.43 -19.67 22.57
N CYS A 344 15.66 -18.39 22.83
CA CYS A 344 15.87 -17.40 21.78
C CYS A 344 17.12 -17.68 20.92
N VAL A 345 18.20 -18.20 21.51
CA VAL A 345 19.48 -18.43 20.83
C VAL A 345 19.56 -19.81 20.19
N SER A 346 19.24 -20.85 20.96
CA SER A 346 19.48 -22.26 20.66
C SER A 346 18.19 -23.06 20.46
N GLY A 347 17.03 -22.45 20.71
CA GLY A 347 15.72 -23.10 20.59
C GLY A 347 15.45 -24.05 21.74
N ARG A 348 14.63 -25.06 21.46
CA ARG A 348 14.29 -26.09 22.44
C ARG A 348 15.49 -27.00 22.69
N THR A 349 16.10 -26.85 23.86
CA THR A 349 17.19 -27.68 24.38
C THR A 349 16.86 -28.11 25.81
N ALA A 350 17.64 -29.05 26.37
CA ALA A 350 17.49 -29.39 27.79
C ALA A 350 17.71 -28.18 28.73
N LYS A 351 18.41 -27.14 28.26
CA LYS A 351 18.68 -25.92 29.04
C LYS A 351 17.61 -24.84 28.89
N SER A 352 16.82 -24.88 27.82
CA SER A 352 15.71 -23.94 27.64
C SER A 352 14.48 -24.32 28.44
N GLY A 353 14.43 -25.53 29.01
CA GLY A 353 13.21 -26.08 29.59
C GLY A 353 12.18 -26.52 28.53
N GLU A 354 10.97 -26.83 28.98
CA GLU A 354 9.86 -27.28 28.13
C GLU A 354 9.00 -26.11 27.66
N TRP A 355 8.79 -25.97 26.35
CA TRP A 355 8.03 -24.86 25.76
C TRP A 355 6.76 -25.37 25.07
N THR A 356 5.64 -24.69 25.31
CA THR A 356 4.35 -24.99 24.68
C THR A 356 4.06 -24.12 23.45
N SER A 357 4.81 -23.03 23.26
CA SER A 357 4.79 -22.20 22.05
C SER A 357 4.75 -23.03 20.75
N LYS A 358 4.13 -22.50 19.70
CA LYS A 358 4.21 -23.09 18.35
C LYS A 358 5.59 -22.89 17.72
N GLY A 359 6.25 -21.77 18.05
CA GLY A 359 7.58 -21.45 17.58
C GLY A 359 8.65 -22.33 18.23
N VAL A 360 9.78 -22.49 17.55
CA VAL A 360 10.89 -23.35 18.03
C VAL A 360 12.08 -22.56 18.62
N GLY A 361 11.95 -21.24 18.74
CA GLY A 361 13.02 -20.35 19.18
C GLY A 361 14.07 -20.12 18.08
N LYS A 362 15.35 -20.04 18.44
CA LYS A 362 16.48 -19.88 17.50
C LYS A 362 16.42 -18.64 16.59
N TYR A 363 15.98 -17.52 17.14
CA TYR A 363 15.72 -16.30 16.38
C TYR A 363 16.99 -15.63 15.83
N LEU A 364 18.18 -16.08 16.25
CA LEU A 364 19.50 -15.62 15.76
C LEU A 364 20.19 -16.64 14.84
N GLU A 365 19.56 -17.78 14.53
CA GLU A 365 20.16 -18.84 13.71
C GLU A 365 20.49 -18.36 12.29
N GLY A 366 21.63 -18.81 11.75
CA GLY A 366 22.14 -18.38 10.45
C GLY A 366 22.77 -16.98 10.43
N GLY A 367 22.68 -16.24 11.53
CA GLY A 367 23.27 -14.91 11.68
C GLY A 367 22.55 -13.82 10.86
N LYS A 368 23.09 -12.60 10.91
CA LYS A 368 22.47 -11.40 10.31
C LYS A 368 22.16 -11.54 8.82
N GLU A 369 23.05 -12.19 8.06
CA GLU A 369 22.86 -12.40 6.62
C GLU A 369 21.66 -13.31 6.30
N ALA A 370 21.37 -14.29 7.16
CA ALA A 370 20.17 -15.13 7.05
C ALA A 370 18.91 -14.47 7.64
N GLY A 371 19.03 -13.24 8.15
CA GLY A 371 17.95 -12.51 8.81
C GLY A 371 17.81 -12.77 10.31
N GLY A 372 18.75 -13.51 10.92
CA GLY A 372 18.81 -13.77 12.35
C GLY A 372 18.97 -12.48 13.14
N GLN A 373 17.93 -12.13 13.90
CA GLN A 373 17.82 -10.88 14.65
C GLN A 373 16.67 -10.95 15.66
N LEU A 374 16.89 -10.31 16.81
CA LEU A 374 15.87 -10.03 17.81
C LEU A 374 15.70 -8.52 17.97
N VAL A 375 14.44 -8.09 18.10
CA VAL A 375 14.09 -6.72 18.47
C VAL A 375 13.56 -6.72 19.88
N ASP A 376 14.10 -5.82 20.70
CA ASP A 376 13.73 -5.62 22.09
C ASP A 376 13.12 -4.22 22.26
N GLN A 377 11.82 -4.18 22.49
CA GLN A 377 11.04 -2.95 22.58
C GLN A 377 10.36 -2.85 23.95
N ARG A 378 10.16 -1.63 24.46
CA ARG A 378 9.38 -1.42 25.67
C ARG A 378 7.94 -1.91 25.50
N PHE A 379 7.39 -2.56 26.51
CA PHE A 379 5.98 -2.89 26.55
C PHE A 379 5.11 -1.64 26.78
N CYS A 380 4.14 -1.42 25.91
CA CYS A 380 3.16 -0.34 26.04
C CYS A 380 1.86 -0.88 26.68
N PRO A 381 1.58 -0.60 27.97
CA PRO A 381 0.51 -1.26 28.71
C PRO A 381 -0.90 -0.95 28.20
N ARG A 382 -1.09 0.19 27.50
CA ARG A 382 -2.36 0.57 26.89
C ARG A 382 -2.72 -0.23 25.63
N ILE A 383 -1.93 -1.24 25.25
CA ILE A 383 -2.32 -2.20 24.20
C ILE A 383 -3.67 -2.89 24.51
N VAL A 384 -4.04 -3.02 25.79
CA VAL A 384 -5.37 -3.51 26.22
C VAL A 384 -6.53 -2.61 25.78
N GLU A 385 -6.26 -1.34 25.48
CA GLU A 385 -7.24 -0.42 24.90
C GLU A 385 -7.39 -0.63 23.40
N GLY A 386 -6.46 -1.37 22.79
CA GLY A 386 -6.43 -1.74 21.38
C GLY A 386 -5.38 -1.01 20.57
N GLU A 387 -5.04 -1.61 19.44
CA GLU A 387 -4.13 -1.06 18.43
C GLU A 387 -4.89 -0.37 17.30
N LEU A 388 -4.29 0.65 16.70
CA LEU A 388 -4.83 1.34 15.54
C LEU A 388 -4.08 0.92 14.28
N ARG A 389 -4.74 0.18 13.39
CA ARG A 389 -4.23 -0.11 12.05
C ARG A 389 -4.66 0.98 11.08
N TYR A 390 -3.70 1.75 10.59
CA TYR A 390 -3.90 2.74 9.54
C TYR A 390 -3.74 2.06 8.18
N ASN A 391 -4.77 2.14 7.33
CA ASN A 391 -4.73 1.61 5.97
C ASN A 391 -4.32 2.72 5.00
N MET A 392 -3.21 2.49 4.32
CA MET A 392 -2.54 3.50 3.50
C MET A 392 -2.56 3.10 2.04
N VAL A 393 -2.93 4.05 1.17
CA VAL A 393 -2.69 3.97 -0.27
C VAL A 393 -1.56 4.93 -0.63
N ALA A 394 -0.37 4.39 -0.86
CA ALA A 394 0.86 5.17 -0.93
C ALA A 394 1.00 6.09 0.30
N ASP A 395 0.99 7.41 0.11
CA ASP A 395 1.10 8.44 1.14
C ASP A 395 -0.25 8.86 1.75
N THR A 396 -1.37 8.20 1.40
CA THR A 396 -2.72 8.66 1.71
C THR A 396 -3.45 7.69 2.62
N LEU A 397 -3.86 8.15 3.80
CA LEU A 397 -4.72 7.39 4.73
C LEU A 397 -6.14 7.23 4.14
N VAL A 398 -6.64 5.99 4.09
CA VAL A 398 -7.98 5.68 3.57
C VAL A 398 -8.94 5.13 4.63
N GLY A 399 -8.43 4.64 5.75
CA GLY A 399 -9.27 4.14 6.84
C GLY A 399 -8.44 3.70 8.05
N ILE A 400 -9.07 3.71 9.21
CA ILE A 400 -8.46 3.32 10.48
C ILE A 400 -9.26 2.14 11.04
N ILE A 401 -8.58 1.11 11.52
CA ILE A 401 -9.18 -0.02 12.20
C ILE A 401 -8.66 -0.02 13.63
N HIS A 402 -9.55 0.10 14.60
CA HIS A 402 -9.21 -0.07 16.01
C HIS A 402 -9.49 -1.52 16.40
N LYS A 403 -8.42 -2.27 16.70
CA LYS A 403 -8.50 -3.67 17.08
C LYS A 403 -8.29 -3.77 18.58
N LYS A 404 -9.36 -4.04 19.31
CA LYS A 404 -9.33 -4.19 20.76
C LYS A 404 -9.22 -5.67 21.12
N PRO A 405 -8.22 -6.11 21.90
CA PRO A 405 -8.15 -7.46 22.41
C PRO A 405 -9.45 -7.88 23.11
N LYS A 406 -9.69 -9.19 23.17
CA LYS A 406 -10.74 -9.75 24.04
C LYS A 406 -10.46 -9.32 25.49
N GLU A 407 -11.50 -9.14 26.29
CA GLU A 407 -11.35 -8.85 27.72
C GLU A 407 -10.42 -9.87 28.41
N GLY A 408 -9.47 -9.35 29.19
CA GLY A 408 -8.40 -10.16 29.81
C GLY A 408 -7.22 -10.51 28.90
N GLY A 409 -7.32 -10.29 27.59
CA GLY A 409 -6.25 -10.51 26.61
C GLY A 409 -5.42 -9.26 26.32
N ILE A 410 -4.25 -9.46 25.71
CA ILE A 410 -3.32 -8.37 25.36
C ILE A 410 -3.02 -8.37 23.84
N SER A 411 -3.19 -9.50 23.12
CA SER A 411 -3.06 -9.55 21.66
C SER A 411 -4.36 -9.24 20.93
N ALA A 412 -4.26 -8.46 19.85
CA ALA A 412 -5.37 -8.15 18.94
C ALA A 412 -5.31 -8.96 17.62
N VAL A 413 -4.48 -10.01 17.56
CA VAL A 413 -4.32 -10.85 16.34
C VAL A 413 -5.64 -11.51 15.95
N GLY A 414 -5.88 -11.69 14.65
CA GLY A 414 -7.09 -12.33 14.13
C GLY A 414 -7.30 -13.73 14.71
N GLY A 415 -8.53 -14.04 15.12
CA GLY A 415 -8.89 -15.33 15.73
C GLY A 415 -8.86 -15.37 17.26
N THR A 416 -8.30 -14.35 17.92
CA THR A 416 -8.23 -14.29 19.41
C THR A 416 -9.50 -13.78 20.09
N GLY A 417 -10.57 -13.50 19.32
CA GLY A 417 -11.82 -12.91 19.83
C GLY A 417 -11.77 -11.39 19.99
N SER A 418 -10.84 -10.72 19.30
CA SER A 418 -10.74 -9.26 19.30
C SER A 418 -11.93 -8.57 18.64
N VAL A 419 -12.28 -7.38 19.12
CA VAL A 419 -13.34 -6.54 18.56
C VAL A 419 -12.73 -5.51 17.60
N TYR A 420 -13.26 -5.44 16.39
CA TYR A 420 -12.78 -4.56 15.33
C TYR A 420 -13.76 -3.42 15.10
N THR A 421 -13.29 -2.17 15.25
CA THR A 421 -14.07 -0.98 14.91
C THR A 421 -13.44 -0.25 13.73
N PHE A 422 -14.25 0.09 12.72
CA PHE A 422 -13.80 0.71 11.48
C PHE A 422 -14.15 2.20 11.47
N TYR A 423 -13.15 3.04 11.20
CA TYR A 423 -13.27 4.48 11.15
C TYR A 423 -12.79 5.02 9.80
N GLY A 424 -13.31 6.19 9.42
CA GLY A 424 -12.83 6.93 8.26
C GLY A 424 -11.49 7.63 8.52
N PRO A 425 -10.80 8.12 7.48
CA PRO A 425 -9.48 8.75 7.58
C PRO A 425 -9.49 10.13 8.25
N LYS A 426 -10.66 10.66 8.62
CA LYS A 426 -10.87 11.96 9.29
C LYS A 426 -11.44 11.82 10.71
N GLU A 427 -11.29 10.64 11.31
CA GLU A 427 -11.79 10.37 12.65
C GLU A 427 -11.18 11.33 13.68
N LYS A 428 -12.02 12.04 14.43
CA LYS A 428 -11.59 13.09 15.36
C LYS A 428 -10.84 12.50 16.55
N LYS A 429 -11.21 11.29 17.00
CA LYS A 429 -10.56 10.61 18.12
C LYS A 429 -9.04 10.45 17.94
N PHE A 430 -8.59 10.26 16.71
CA PHE A 430 -7.18 9.99 16.38
C PHE A 430 -6.53 11.14 15.60
N ALA A 431 -7.14 12.32 15.59
CA ALA A 431 -6.71 13.44 14.76
C ALA A 431 -5.29 13.91 15.09
N SER A 432 -4.88 13.85 16.36
CA SER A 432 -3.51 14.23 16.78
C SER A 432 -2.47 13.31 16.13
N LEU A 433 -2.61 11.99 16.32
CA LEU A 433 -1.78 10.97 15.67
C LEU A 433 -1.84 11.09 14.13
N THR A 434 -3.04 11.19 13.56
CA THR A 434 -3.20 11.28 12.10
C THR A 434 -2.44 12.49 11.55
N LYS A 435 -2.51 13.64 12.22
CA LYS A 435 -1.80 14.84 11.79
C LYS A 435 -0.29 14.62 11.85
N SER A 436 0.27 14.31 13.03
CA SER A 436 1.72 14.19 13.20
C SER A 436 2.31 13.09 12.32
N PHE A 437 1.65 11.93 12.22
CA PHE A 437 2.12 10.85 11.36
C PHE A 437 2.20 11.26 9.90
N LEU A 438 1.13 11.85 9.36
CA LEU A 438 1.07 12.19 7.93
C LEU A 438 1.96 13.38 7.56
N THR A 439 2.15 14.35 8.46
CA THR A 439 2.94 15.56 8.17
C THR A 439 4.42 15.40 8.54
N ASP A 440 4.71 14.76 9.67
CA ASP A 440 6.03 14.85 10.30
C ASP A 440 6.87 13.58 10.08
N ASP A 441 6.24 12.40 10.06
CA ASP A 441 6.96 11.11 10.05
C ASP A 441 6.90 10.37 8.70
N LEU A 442 5.75 10.38 8.02
CA LEU A 442 5.49 9.55 6.84
C LEU A 442 6.55 9.68 5.74
N SER A 443 7.01 10.90 5.46
CA SER A 443 8.03 11.16 4.44
C SER A 443 9.43 10.67 4.83
N LYS A 444 9.68 10.44 6.13
CA LYS A 444 10.97 9.99 6.68
C LYS A 444 11.09 8.48 6.78
N ILE A 445 9.98 7.74 6.71
CA ILE A 445 9.97 6.27 6.84
C ILE A 445 10.91 5.62 5.82
N MET A 446 10.68 5.84 4.52
CA MET A 446 11.51 5.19 3.48
C MET A 446 12.99 5.57 3.59
N PRO A 447 13.37 6.86 3.81
CA PRO A 447 14.76 7.23 4.12
C PRO A 447 15.36 6.54 5.36
N CYS A 448 14.64 6.47 6.48
CA CYS A 448 15.11 5.75 7.68
C CYS A 448 15.38 4.27 7.41
N LEU A 449 14.64 3.68 6.47
CA LEU A 449 14.81 2.29 6.06
C LEU A 449 15.92 2.09 5.02
N GLY A 450 16.58 3.15 4.54
CA GLY A 450 17.56 3.09 3.44
C GLY A 450 16.92 2.81 2.08
N LEU A 451 15.66 3.22 1.91
CA LEU A 451 14.82 2.95 0.74
C LEU A 451 14.37 4.25 0.06
N GLU A 452 15.12 5.35 0.17
CA GLU A 452 14.70 6.65 -0.40
C GLU A 452 14.47 6.63 -1.93
N SER A 453 15.08 5.69 -2.65
CA SER A 453 14.89 5.52 -4.09
C SER A 453 13.65 4.72 -4.47
N GLU A 454 13.03 4.00 -3.52
CA GLU A 454 11.82 3.21 -3.75
C GLU A 454 10.57 4.03 -3.41
N PRO A 455 9.50 3.93 -4.21
CA PRO A 455 8.23 4.51 -3.82
C PRO A 455 7.69 3.76 -2.59
N ILE A 456 7.04 4.51 -1.69
CA ILE A 456 6.23 3.90 -0.63
C ILE A 456 5.18 2.94 -1.24
N PRO A 457 4.87 1.79 -0.60
CA PRO A 457 4.00 0.78 -1.20
C PRO A 457 2.63 1.31 -1.62
N LEU A 458 2.06 0.75 -2.69
CA LEU A 458 0.72 1.14 -3.15
C LEU A 458 -0.35 0.84 -2.10
N TRP A 459 -0.24 -0.26 -1.37
CA TRP A 459 -1.14 -0.65 -0.29
C TRP A 459 -0.33 -1.21 0.87
N TRP A 460 -0.45 -0.60 2.04
CA TRP A 460 0.27 -1.00 3.24
C TRP A 460 -0.46 -0.53 4.49
N THR A 461 -0.04 -1.02 5.65
CA THR A 461 -0.55 -0.57 6.94
C THR A 461 0.54 -0.26 7.93
N SER A 462 0.21 0.59 8.90
CA SER A 462 0.98 0.83 10.11
C SER A 462 0.08 0.61 11.31
N ASP A 463 0.54 -0.17 12.28
CA ASP A 463 -0.23 -0.54 13.46
C ASP A 463 0.35 0.16 14.69
N PHE A 464 -0.45 1.02 15.32
CA PHE A 464 -0.04 1.89 16.41
C PHE A 464 -0.56 1.44 17.76
N ILE A 465 0.26 1.61 18.79
CA ILE A 465 -0.05 1.31 20.18
C ILE A 465 0.10 2.60 20.99
N ASN A 466 -0.84 2.87 21.89
CA ASN A 466 -0.75 4.02 22.77
C ASN A 466 0.34 3.77 23.83
N SER A 467 1.31 4.67 23.90
CA SER A 467 2.45 4.59 24.80
C SER A 467 2.38 5.58 25.98
N SER A 468 1.39 6.48 25.98
CA SER A 468 1.20 7.45 27.05
C SER A 468 0.67 6.80 28.33
N PRO A 469 0.88 7.43 29.51
CA PRO A 469 0.23 7.00 30.74
C PRO A 469 -1.32 6.96 30.62
N PRO A 470 -2.01 6.04 31.31
CA PRO A 470 -3.47 6.06 31.40
C PRO A 470 -3.99 7.42 31.90
N GLY A 471 -5.08 7.90 31.31
CA GLY A 471 -5.66 9.21 31.64
C GLY A 471 -5.01 10.40 30.92
N THR A 472 -4.02 10.18 30.05
CA THR A 472 -3.49 11.24 29.17
C THR A 472 -4.58 11.75 28.22
N ASP A 473 -4.72 13.07 28.12
CA ASP A 473 -5.65 13.70 27.18
C ASP A 473 -5.36 13.26 25.75
N ALA A 474 -6.42 12.95 24.97
CA ALA A 474 -6.31 12.42 23.61
C ALA A 474 -5.42 13.25 22.65
N LYS A 475 -5.32 14.57 22.88
CA LYS A 475 -4.47 15.48 22.10
C LYS A 475 -2.96 15.30 22.39
N ASP A 476 -2.63 14.85 23.60
CA ASP A 476 -1.28 14.71 24.14
C ASP A 476 -0.81 13.25 24.15
N GLU A 477 -1.64 12.33 23.65
CA GLU A 477 -1.29 10.92 23.52
C GLU A 477 -0.16 10.70 22.51
N LYS A 478 0.82 9.88 22.92
CA LYS A 478 1.90 9.39 22.08
C LYS A 478 1.59 7.99 21.61
N TRP A 479 1.58 7.82 20.31
CA TRP A 479 1.30 6.57 19.65
C TRP A 479 2.55 6.09 18.93
N ILE A 480 2.94 4.85 19.18
CA ILE A 480 4.15 4.27 18.64
C ILE A 480 3.78 3.14 17.68
N VAL A 481 4.53 2.97 16.61
CA VAL A 481 4.26 1.90 15.65
C VAL A 481 4.84 0.58 16.18
N GLY A 482 3.99 -0.44 16.22
CA GLY A 482 4.35 -1.81 16.59
C GLY A 482 4.77 -2.64 15.38
N GLU A 483 4.26 -2.31 14.19
CA GLU A 483 4.61 -2.93 12.90
C GLU A 483 4.16 -2.14 11.68
N PHE A 484 4.86 -2.37 10.55
CA PHE A 484 4.40 -2.05 9.22
C PHE A 484 4.10 -3.34 8.46
N ASN A 485 3.04 -3.34 7.64
CA ASN A 485 2.77 -4.45 6.72
C ASN A 485 2.63 -3.89 5.31
N CYS A 486 3.43 -4.39 4.36
CA CYS A 486 3.36 -3.98 2.96
C CYS A 486 3.28 -5.14 1.97
N SER A 487 3.40 -6.38 2.43
CA SER A 487 3.27 -7.57 1.59
C SER A 487 1.87 -8.16 1.70
N CYS A 488 1.16 -8.23 0.56
CA CYS A 488 -0.16 -8.85 0.44
C CYS A 488 -1.17 -8.48 1.54
N VAL A 489 -1.15 -7.24 2.04
CA VAL A 489 -2.16 -6.82 3.02
C VAL A 489 -3.54 -6.85 2.38
N GLY A 490 -4.51 -7.38 3.13
CA GLY A 490 -5.90 -7.50 2.71
C GLY A 490 -6.67 -6.18 2.76
N ILE A 491 -7.54 -5.93 1.78
CA ILE A 491 -8.58 -4.90 1.90
C ILE A 491 -9.74 -5.51 2.69
N SER A 492 -9.91 -5.15 3.97
CA SER A 492 -10.95 -5.76 4.84
C SER A 492 -12.37 -5.68 4.27
N LYS A 493 -12.65 -4.65 3.48
CA LYS A 493 -13.93 -4.45 2.78
C LYS A 493 -14.21 -5.45 1.66
N CYS A 494 -13.21 -6.22 1.26
CA CYS A 494 -13.33 -7.33 0.32
C CYS A 494 -13.44 -8.70 1.00
N LEU A 495 -13.40 -8.79 2.35
CA LEU A 495 -13.49 -10.07 3.05
C LEU A 495 -14.71 -10.92 2.69
N PRO A 496 -15.91 -10.36 2.40
CA PRO A 496 -17.04 -11.16 1.93
C PRO A 496 -16.79 -11.93 0.62
N ALA A 497 -15.76 -11.56 -0.16
CA ALA A 497 -15.34 -12.28 -1.35
C ALA A 497 -14.35 -13.42 -1.07
N CYS A 498 -13.88 -13.57 0.17
CA CYS A 498 -12.94 -14.60 0.55
C CYS A 498 -13.70 -15.89 0.88
N VAL A 499 -13.23 -17.01 0.31
CA VAL A 499 -13.75 -18.33 0.61
C VAL A 499 -13.47 -18.67 2.07
N THR A 500 -14.51 -19.16 2.74
CA THR A 500 -14.45 -19.76 4.07
C THR A 500 -15.20 -21.08 4.05
N ASP A 501 -15.08 -21.87 5.11
CA ASP A 501 -15.84 -23.12 5.24
C ASP A 501 -17.37 -22.87 5.15
N ASP A 502 -17.83 -21.73 5.69
CA ASP A 502 -19.24 -21.32 5.65
C ASP A 502 -19.65 -20.69 4.29
N ALA A 503 -18.70 -20.26 3.47
CA ALA A 503 -18.94 -19.57 2.20
C ALA A 503 -18.01 -20.09 1.08
N PRO A 504 -18.13 -21.37 0.66
CA PRO A 504 -17.22 -22.00 -0.30
C PRO A 504 -17.32 -21.41 -1.72
N SER A 505 -18.41 -20.71 -2.03
CA SER A 505 -18.66 -20.05 -3.31
C SER A 505 -18.40 -18.53 -3.28
N ALA A 506 -17.85 -17.99 -2.19
CA ALA A 506 -17.63 -16.56 -2.04
C ALA A 506 -16.78 -15.98 -3.18
N SER A 507 -17.19 -14.80 -3.65
CA SER A 507 -16.69 -14.18 -4.87
C SER A 507 -16.73 -12.66 -4.77
N TYR A 508 -16.10 -11.98 -5.73
CA TYR A 508 -16.09 -10.51 -5.77
C TYR A 508 -17.51 -9.90 -5.82
N SER A 509 -18.50 -10.65 -6.29
CA SER A 509 -19.91 -10.23 -6.34
C SER A 509 -20.61 -10.22 -4.98
N ASP A 510 -20.06 -10.93 -3.98
CA ASP A 510 -20.64 -11.05 -2.64
C ASP A 510 -20.29 -9.86 -1.73
N ILE A 511 -19.44 -8.95 -2.20
CA ILE A 511 -19.13 -7.70 -1.51
C ILE A 511 -20.38 -6.79 -1.54
N GLY A 512 -20.93 -6.51 -0.35
CA GLY A 512 -22.11 -5.67 -0.18
C GLY A 512 -21.94 -4.27 -0.79
N LYS A 513 -23.05 -3.67 -1.26
CA LYS A 513 -23.06 -2.38 -1.98
C LYS A 513 -22.32 -1.24 -1.26
N LYS A 514 -22.45 -1.17 0.07
CA LYS A 514 -21.78 -0.16 0.91
C LYS A 514 -20.27 -0.33 0.85
N ASP A 515 -19.78 -1.54 1.12
CA ASP A 515 -18.35 -1.85 1.12
C ASP A 515 -17.77 -1.75 -0.30
N MET A 516 -18.49 -2.19 -1.33
CA MET A 516 -18.09 -2.04 -2.73
C MET A 516 -17.86 -0.58 -3.13
N THR A 517 -18.61 0.37 -2.55
CA THR A 517 -18.39 1.81 -2.78
C THR A 517 -17.03 2.25 -2.24
N GLU A 518 -16.63 1.75 -1.08
CA GLU A 518 -15.32 2.02 -0.48
C GLU A 518 -14.20 1.31 -1.23
N VAL A 519 -14.39 0.03 -1.60
CA VAL A 519 -13.46 -0.75 -2.41
C VAL A 519 -13.14 -0.04 -3.73
N LYS A 520 -14.16 0.49 -4.43
CA LYS A 520 -13.97 1.27 -5.67
C LYS A 520 -13.20 2.57 -5.42
N LYS A 521 -13.41 3.24 -4.29
CA LYS A 521 -12.65 4.46 -3.92
C LYS A 521 -11.17 4.13 -3.66
N ILE A 522 -10.90 3.06 -2.92
CA ILE A 522 -9.54 2.57 -2.65
C ILE A 522 -8.86 2.17 -3.97
N GLY A 523 -9.50 1.35 -4.80
CA GLY A 523 -9.00 0.96 -6.12
C GLY A 523 -8.70 2.16 -7.01
N SER A 524 -9.62 3.12 -7.12
CA SER A 524 -9.39 4.32 -7.92
C SER A 524 -8.20 5.14 -7.42
N LEU A 525 -8.00 5.25 -6.10
CA LEU A 525 -6.84 5.93 -5.53
C LEU A 525 -5.54 5.17 -5.81
N LEU A 526 -5.54 3.83 -5.69
CA LEU A 526 -4.43 2.96 -6.05
C LEU A 526 -3.99 3.21 -7.49
N GLY A 527 -4.94 3.19 -8.44
CA GLY A 527 -4.67 3.49 -9.84
C GLY A 527 -4.06 4.88 -10.07
N ARG A 528 -4.60 5.91 -9.42
CA ARG A 528 -4.07 7.28 -9.51
C ARG A 528 -2.65 7.40 -8.94
N LYS A 529 -2.34 6.72 -7.84
CA LYS A 529 -1.00 6.73 -7.25
C LYS A 529 -0.02 5.94 -8.11
N ALA A 530 -0.41 4.76 -8.61
CA ALA A 530 0.39 3.94 -9.51
C ALA A 530 0.80 4.70 -10.78
N ILE A 531 -0.16 5.30 -11.50
CA ILE A 531 0.16 6.08 -12.70
C ILE A 531 1.02 7.31 -12.38
N GLY A 532 0.83 7.92 -11.20
CA GLY A 532 1.65 9.03 -10.71
C GLY A 532 3.10 8.62 -10.49
N VAL A 533 3.35 7.43 -9.93
CA VAL A 533 4.70 6.86 -9.79
C VAL A 533 5.30 6.61 -11.17
N LEU A 534 4.61 5.91 -12.07
CA LEU A 534 5.14 5.60 -13.41
C LEU A 534 5.47 6.85 -14.23
N ASN A 535 4.63 7.90 -14.17
CA ASN A 535 4.89 9.18 -14.84
C ASN A 535 6.14 9.89 -14.31
N LYS A 536 6.49 9.72 -13.03
CA LYS A 536 7.73 10.29 -12.48
C LYS A 536 8.94 9.51 -12.98
N THR A 537 8.86 8.18 -13.01
CA THR A 537 9.97 7.32 -13.43
C THR A 537 10.28 7.48 -14.93
N THR A 538 9.28 7.69 -15.79
CA THR A 538 9.46 7.86 -17.25
C THR A 538 10.13 9.16 -17.68
N THR A 539 10.23 10.17 -16.80
CA THR A 539 11.02 11.39 -17.08
C THR A 539 12.54 11.13 -17.11
N LYS A 540 13.00 9.97 -16.62
CA LYS A 540 14.35 9.45 -16.88
C LYS A 540 14.33 8.58 -18.14
N VAL A 541 14.53 9.24 -19.29
CA VAL A 541 14.76 8.73 -20.65
C VAL A 541 14.67 7.20 -20.82
N ARG A 542 13.52 6.70 -21.28
CA ARG A 542 13.51 5.47 -22.09
C ARG A 542 13.89 5.85 -23.53
N PRO A 543 14.81 5.12 -24.19
CA PRO A 543 14.82 5.12 -25.65
C PRO A 543 13.42 4.75 -26.11
N SER A 544 12.80 5.53 -27.01
CA SER A 544 11.43 5.24 -27.40
C SER A 544 11.35 3.83 -27.99
N ARG A 545 10.36 3.02 -27.59
CA ARG A 545 10.08 1.72 -28.22
C ARG A 545 9.96 1.87 -29.74
N ALA A 546 9.46 3.01 -30.21
CA ALA A 546 9.46 3.38 -31.62
C ALA A 546 10.87 3.39 -32.25
N ALA A 547 11.90 3.90 -31.57
CA ALA A 547 13.27 3.91 -32.07
C ALA A 547 13.90 2.50 -32.12
N GLU A 548 13.48 1.59 -31.24
CA GLU A 548 13.97 0.22 -31.19
C GLU A 548 13.29 -0.65 -32.26
N SER A 549 11.97 -0.49 -32.45
CA SER A 549 11.24 -1.07 -33.57
C SER A 549 11.73 -0.53 -34.92
N LEU A 550 12.03 0.78 -35.04
CA LEU A 550 12.61 1.36 -36.26
C LEU A 550 14.00 0.78 -36.55
N LYS A 551 14.83 0.57 -35.52
CA LYS A 551 16.15 -0.07 -35.67
C LYS A 551 16.05 -1.52 -36.10
N GLN A 552 15.07 -2.27 -35.62
CA GLN A 552 14.81 -3.64 -36.08
C GLN A 552 14.32 -3.68 -37.52
N ILE A 553 13.42 -2.76 -37.90
CA ILE A 553 12.94 -2.62 -39.29
C ILE A 553 14.10 -2.22 -40.22
N LEU A 554 14.94 -1.27 -39.82
CA LEU A 554 16.10 -0.85 -40.63
C LEU A 554 17.17 -1.94 -40.76
N LYS A 555 17.26 -2.88 -39.79
CA LYS A 555 18.15 -4.05 -39.89
C LYS A 555 17.60 -5.16 -40.79
N SER A 556 16.30 -5.23 -41.02
CA SER A 556 15.66 -6.28 -41.83
C SER A 556 15.42 -5.89 -43.28
N VAL A 557 15.72 -4.66 -43.68
CA VAL A 557 15.52 -4.14 -45.05
C VAL A 557 16.88 -3.94 -45.72
N ASN A 558 17.09 -4.51 -46.91
CA ASN A 558 18.26 -4.18 -47.74
C ASN A 558 18.10 -2.74 -48.29
N LEU A 559 19.05 -1.87 -47.95
CA LEU A 559 18.96 -0.41 -48.16
C LEU A 559 19.66 0.08 -49.43
N ASP A 560 20.23 -0.81 -50.24
CA ASP A 560 20.85 -0.43 -51.51
C ASP A 560 19.84 0.24 -52.45
N GLY A 561 20.12 1.49 -52.84
CA GLY A 561 19.32 2.28 -53.78
C GLY A 561 18.05 2.96 -53.21
N LYS A 562 17.85 3.00 -51.88
CA LYS A 562 16.65 3.58 -51.23
C LYS A 562 16.93 4.77 -50.31
N GLU A 563 17.74 5.72 -50.75
CA GLU A 563 18.15 6.91 -49.98
C GLU A 563 16.98 7.82 -49.55
N ASP A 564 15.91 7.85 -50.35
CA ASP A 564 14.69 8.64 -50.06
C ASP A 564 13.91 8.08 -48.86
N LEU A 565 13.82 6.75 -48.72
CA LEU A 565 13.11 6.10 -47.62
C LEU A 565 13.78 6.36 -46.27
N VAL A 566 15.12 6.34 -46.24
CA VAL A 566 15.92 6.64 -45.04
C VAL A 566 15.73 8.10 -44.64
N THR A 567 15.68 9.01 -45.61
CA THR A 567 15.47 10.45 -45.38
C THR A 567 14.07 10.73 -44.82
N GLN A 568 13.03 10.09 -45.35
CA GLN A 568 11.66 10.20 -44.85
C GLN A 568 11.50 9.64 -43.42
N LEU A 569 12.14 8.51 -43.11
CA LEU A 569 12.14 7.92 -41.76
C LEU A 569 12.88 8.80 -40.73
N LEU A 570 13.94 9.49 -41.15
CA LEU A 570 14.66 10.46 -40.31
C LEU A 570 13.88 11.77 -40.10
N ALA A 571 13.12 12.21 -41.11
CA ALA A 571 12.23 13.37 -40.99
C ALA A 571 11.06 13.11 -40.04
N TRP A 572 10.43 11.93 -40.12
CA TRP A 572 9.38 11.50 -39.18
C TRP A 572 9.85 11.46 -37.72
N LYS A 573 11.15 11.19 -37.49
CA LYS A 573 11.74 11.22 -36.14
C LYS A 573 11.92 12.65 -35.59
N LYS A 574 12.00 13.66 -36.45
CA LYS A 574 12.20 15.08 -36.06
C LYS A 574 10.89 15.85 -35.87
N SER A 575 9.79 15.40 -36.49
CA SER A 575 8.42 15.89 -36.24
C SER A 575 7.82 15.23 -35.00
#